data_AF-A0A2V9CRM0-F1
#
_entry.id   AF-A0A2V9CRM0-F1
#
_cell.length_a   1.000
_cell.length_b   1.000
_cell.length_c   1.000
_cell.angle_alpha   90.00
_cell.angle_beta   90.00
_cell.angle_gamma   90.00
#
_symmetry.space_group_name_H-M   'P 1'
#
loop_
_entity.id
_entity.type
_entity.pdbx_description
1 polymer ?
#
loop_
_entity_poly.entity_id
_entity_poly.type
_entity_poly.pdbx_seq_one_letter_code
_entity_poly.pdbx_strand_id
1 'polypeptide(L)'
;MTFLVGLKRNVAFLLNFCQATEVLPALGLVIIFAEGRAPQGRKSRSYNPTPDGGLRGGNRMPYGSIAKFTVLNRACVITLAFSMQLFTAGISRAQDGEARPAAKGKISRVPAQPLGWPLPPNVDKSYDAIDGHRLHAYVDELAAISEKYRDAGNQWWGRIPGMPSGTESQNWMKAKFKEIGVPTETVTIPDPQDLPKSWEVSVSANGKTLKLESSDPIIDFPNFVTSPHGDEELDTVWVGLGQPAHYIGKDVRGKAVFIYSIPTLSDLIQSAMWMGSVGRAQRAGAKAVIIDIAIPGNMHYVSHMEGGRARDIKIPMFTIGDDDGHAAEELIATANGTGVKTHLRWDVQHYPDLKEDIVIGKLPGMTDENIVMIAHVDGYFDGAIDDGAGTAALLGTAEYFAKLPKEKRRRTMYFVSLPDHHGGDRGGTWMHENFSAVFAKTAVLA
;
A
#
# COMPACT_ATOMS: atom_id res chain seq x y z
N MET A 1 20.26 46.92 -10.58
CA MET A 1 20.59 45.90 -11.59
C MET A 1 21.49 44.84 -10.98
N THR A 2 21.27 43.53 -10.98
CA THR A 2 20.10 42.64 -11.06
C THR A 2 20.76 41.25 -10.95
N PHE A 3 20.39 40.48 -9.91
CA PHE A 3 20.42 39.00 -9.82
C PHE A 3 21.74 38.23 -10.06
N LEU A 4 22.25 37.59 -9.00
CA LEU A 4 22.36 36.12 -8.83
C LEU A 4 23.49 35.76 -7.86
N VAL A 5 23.12 35.57 -6.60
CA VAL A 5 23.88 34.79 -5.63
C VAL A 5 22.90 33.76 -5.06
N GLY A 6 23.23 32.47 -5.20
CA GLY A 6 22.61 31.40 -4.43
C GLY A 6 22.06 30.26 -5.27
N LEU A 7 22.87 29.23 -5.50
CA LEU A 7 22.45 27.81 -5.42
C LEU A 7 23.69 26.90 -5.55
N LYS A 8 24.35 26.59 -4.43
CA LYS A 8 25.23 25.42 -4.31
C LYS A 8 24.78 24.60 -3.10
N ARG A 9 23.63 23.96 -3.25
CA ARG A 9 23.12 22.82 -2.48
C ARG A 9 21.98 22.26 -3.33
N ASN A 10 22.26 21.18 -4.07
CA ASN A 10 21.33 20.22 -4.68
C ASN A 10 21.99 19.48 -5.85
N VAL A 11 23.07 18.74 -5.58
CA VAL A 11 23.60 17.73 -6.53
C VAL A 11 23.52 16.32 -5.97
N ALA A 12 23.06 16.14 -4.72
CA ALA A 12 22.81 14.82 -4.14
C ALA A 12 21.31 14.41 -4.15
N PHE A 13 20.41 15.25 -4.68
CA PHE A 13 18.96 15.01 -4.65
C PHE A 13 18.37 14.61 -6.02
N LEU A 14 19.19 14.58 -7.07
CA LEU A 14 18.75 14.36 -8.46
C LEU A 14 19.15 13.00 -9.05
N LEU A 15 19.73 12.10 -8.23
CA LEU A 15 20.15 10.76 -8.66
C LEU A 15 19.27 9.61 -8.17
N ASN A 16 18.16 9.89 -7.45
CA ASN A 16 17.23 8.86 -6.95
C ASN A 16 15.81 8.93 -7.55
N PHE A 17 15.61 9.74 -8.59
CA PHE A 17 14.32 9.85 -9.29
C PHE A 17 14.56 9.89 -10.79
N CYS A 18 14.73 8.71 -11.41
CA CYS A 18 14.43 8.45 -12.83
C CYS A 18 14.79 7.00 -13.17
N GLN A 19 13.87 6.06 -12.96
CA GLN A 19 13.82 4.80 -13.72
C GLN A 19 12.36 4.44 -14.05
N ALA A 20 11.86 5.05 -15.12
CA ALA A 20 10.75 4.66 -16.00
C ALA A 20 10.83 5.65 -17.19
N THR A 21 10.80 5.33 -18.48
CA THR A 21 10.52 4.14 -19.28
C THR A 21 10.98 4.42 -20.74
N GLU A 22 11.32 3.35 -21.49
CA GLU A 22 11.18 3.15 -22.96
C GLU A 22 11.88 4.03 -24.04
N VAL A 23 12.87 3.41 -24.72
CA VAL A 23 13.05 3.13 -26.17
C VAL A 23 12.59 4.16 -27.26
N LEU A 24 13.54 4.87 -27.91
CA LEU A 24 13.90 4.92 -29.37
C LEU A 24 14.84 6.12 -29.70
N PRO A 25 15.58 6.16 -30.85
CA PRO A 25 17.04 6.07 -30.86
C PRO A 25 17.76 7.30 -31.44
N ALA A 26 19.09 7.22 -31.41
CA ALA A 26 20.05 7.90 -32.28
C ALA A 26 20.11 9.44 -32.19
N LEU A 27 21.07 9.92 -31.42
CA LEU A 27 22.01 10.96 -31.85
C LEU A 27 23.20 10.94 -30.88
N GLY A 28 24.37 10.56 -31.40
CA GLY A 28 25.60 10.48 -30.65
C GLY A 28 26.06 11.86 -30.19
N LEU A 29 26.30 12.00 -28.89
CA LEU A 29 27.18 13.05 -28.37
C LEU A 29 27.94 12.50 -27.16
N VAL A 30 29.23 12.30 -27.35
CA VAL A 30 30.20 11.94 -26.31
C VAL A 30 30.64 13.24 -25.62
N ILE A 31 30.45 13.35 -24.31
CA ILE A 31 31.04 14.43 -23.50
C ILE A 31 32.11 13.83 -22.59
N ILE A 32 33.35 14.28 -22.78
CA ILE A 32 34.54 13.91 -22.00
C ILE A 32 34.57 14.77 -20.73
N PHE A 33 34.69 14.15 -19.55
CA PHE A 33 34.97 14.85 -18.29
C PHE A 33 36.48 14.87 -18.02
N ALA A 34 37.01 16.07 -17.75
CA ALA A 34 38.37 16.27 -17.24
C ALA A 34 38.34 16.51 -15.73
N GLU A 35 39.13 15.74 -14.97
CA GLU A 35 39.22 15.79 -13.52
C GLU A 35 40.00 17.03 -13.00
N GLY A 36 39.47 17.68 -11.97
CA GLY A 36 40.14 18.76 -11.23
C GLY A 36 40.06 18.56 -9.72
N ARG A 37 41.23 18.44 -9.06
CA ARG A 37 41.45 18.24 -7.61
C ARG A 37 40.94 19.41 -6.76
N ALA A 38 40.43 19.10 -5.57
CA ALA A 38 40.07 20.06 -4.51
C ALA A 38 41.12 20.09 -3.37
N PRO A 39 41.33 21.24 -2.68
CA PRO A 39 42.04 21.28 -1.41
C PRO A 39 41.11 21.41 -0.18
N GLN A 40 41.64 20.92 0.94
CA GLN A 40 41.01 20.74 2.25
C GLN A 40 40.83 22.02 3.08
N GLY A 41 39.79 22.02 3.93
CA GLY A 41 39.89 22.35 5.35
C GLY A 41 39.48 23.75 5.83
N ARG A 42 38.38 23.82 6.61
CA ARG A 42 38.32 24.54 7.91
C ARG A 42 37.01 24.28 8.68
N LYS A 43 37.15 24.27 10.02
CA LYS A 43 36.15 23.93 11.06
C LYS A 43 35.39 25.16 11.61
N SER A 44 34.24 24.83 12.23
CA SER A 44 33.49 25.55 13.30
C SER A 44 32.61 26.73 12.83
N ARG A 45 31.44 27.05 13.43
CA ARG A 45 30.96 26.87 14.81
C ARG A 45 29.43 27.10 14.86
N SER A 46 28.78 26.54 15.87
CA SER A 46 27.37 26.66 16.28
C SER A 46 26.99 28.05 16.82
N TYR A 47 25.73 28.47 16.65
CA TYR A 47 25.18 29.66 17.33
C TYR A 47 23.69 29.54 17.70
N ASN A 48 23.40 29.79 18.97
CA ASN A 48 22.22 30.42 19.59
C ASN A 48 22.61 30.64 21.09
N PRO A 49 22.07 31.62 21.86
CA PRO A 49 20.67 32.12 21.84
C PRO A 49 20.43 33.64 22.19
N THR A 50 19.19 34.12 21.90
CA THR A 50 18.26 35.07 22.62
C THR A 50 18.73 36.44 23.21
N PRO A 51 17.86 37.28 23.85
CA PRO A 51 16.60 37.94 23.43
C PRO A 51 16.55 39.48 23.77
N ASP A 52 15.40 40.12 23.50
CA ASP A 52 14.88 41.41 24.03
C ASP A 52 15.37 42.78 23.48
N GLY A 53 14.39 43.70 23.30
CA GLY A 53 14.61 45.15 23.21
C GLY A 53 13.62 45.89 22.29
N GLY A 54 12.60 46.54 22.85
CA GLY A 54 11.51 47.20 22.11
C GLY A 54 11.68 48.68 21.72
N LEU A 55 10.65 49.13 20.98
CA LEU A 55 10.06 50.49 20.80
C LEU A 55 10.92 51.67 20.32
N ARG A 56 10.57 52.25 19.15
CA ARG A 56 9.93 53.61 18.98
C ARG A 56 9.98 54.15 17.54
N GLY A 57 8.93 54.93 17.19
CA GLY A 57 8.88 55.94 16.12
C GLY A 57 8.19 55.43 14.83
N GLY A 58 7.04 55.91 14.36
CA GLY A 58 6.40 57.21 14.51
C GLY A 58 6.51 57.99 13.20
N ASN A 59 5.51 57.89 12.31
CA ASN A 59 5.04 59.01 11.48
C ASN A 59 3.70 58.69 10.80
N ARG A 60 2.73 59.59 11.02
CA ARG A 60 1.39 59.61 10.44
C ARG A 60 1.33 60.65 9.30
N MET A 61 0.63 60.27 8.22
CA MET A 61 -0.36 61.08 7.43
C MET A 61 0.21 62.22 6.54
N PRO A 62 -0.42 62.53 5.37
CA PRO A 62 -1.81 62.99 5.31
C PRO A 62 -2.70 62.50 4.15
N TYR A 63 -3.99 62.38 4.50
CA TYR A 63 -5.15 62.47 3.62
C TYR A 63 -5.32 63.90 3.09
N GLY A 64 -5.66 64.04 1.81
CA GLY A 64 -6.06 65.32 1.22
C GLY A 64 -6.65 65.20 -0.19
N SER A 65 -7.98 65.34 -0.25
CA SER A 65 -8.81 65.75 -1.40
C SER A 65 -8.82 64.92 -2.68
N ILE A 66 -10.00 64.43 -3.07
CA ILE A 66 -10.72 64.83 -4.30
C ILE A 66 -12.16 64.34 -4.13
N ALA A 67 -13.03 65.26 -3.71
CA ALA A 67 -14.46 65.19 -3.97
C ALA A 67 -14.71 66.06 -5.20
N LYS A 68 -15.00 65.40 -6.34
CA LYS A 68 -15.66 65.96 -7.55
C LYS A 68 -15.65 64.88 -8.64
N PHE A 69 -16.48 63.84 -8.50
CA PHE A 69 -16.88 62.95 -9.62
C PHE A 69 -18.17 62.18 -9.28
N THR A 70 -19.17 62.89 -8.78
CA THR A 70 -20.59 62.52 -8.82
C THR A 70 -21.16 63.28 -10.01
N VAL A 71 -21.40 62.67 -11.17
CA VAL A 71 -22.72 62.13 -11.55
C VAL A 71 -22.60 61.07 -12.68
N LEU A 72 -21.40 60.78 -13.19
CA LEU A 72 -21.21 59.86 -14.32
C LEU A 72 -20.98 58.38 -13.94
N ASN A 73 -21.13 58.01 -12.66
CA ASN A 73 -20.83 56.66 -12.16
C ASN A 73 -22.06 55.85 -11.73
N ARG A 74 -23.28 56.35 -11.94
CA ARG A 74 -24.52 55.60 -11.66
C ARG A 74 -25.10 54.91 -12.89
N ALA A 75 -24.73 55.33 -14.10
CA ALA A 75 -25.17 54.67 -15.34
C ALA A 75 -24.33 53.42 -15.67
N CYS A 76 -23.00 53.45 -15.46
CA CYS A 76 -22.15 52.28 -15.74
C CYS A 76 -22.32 51.12 -14.75
N VAL A 77 -22.71 51.39 -13.50
CA VAL A 77 -22.89 50.34 -12.47
C VAL A 77 -24.20 49.56 -12.66
N ILE A 78 -25.23 50.16 -13.28
CA ILE A 78 -26.50 49.47 -13.54
C ILE A 78 -26.45 48.69 -14.87
N THR A 79 -25.70 49.14 -15.87
CA THR A 79 -25.56 48.40 -17.14
C THR A 79 -24.59 47.22 -17.06
N LEU A 80 -23.55 47.26 -16.18
CA LEU A 80 -22.73 46.08 -15.89
C LEU A 80 -23.47 45.04 -15.02
N ALA A 81 -24.39 45.46 -14.15
CA ALA A 81 -25.19 44.54 -13.36
C ALA A 81 -26.22 43.75 -14.20
N PHE A 82 -26.79 44.37 -15.25
CA PHE A 82 -27.74 43.70 -16.14
C PHE A 82 -27.10 42.86 -17.27
N SER A 83 -25.87 43.17 -17.68
CA SER A 83 -25.15 42.35 -18.67
C SER A 83 -24.45 41.13 -18.04
N MET A 84 -24.13 41.15 -16.75
CA MET A 84 -23.70 39.95 -16.01
C MET A 84 -24.84 38.98 -15.67
N GLN A 85 -26.10 39.41 -15.70
CA GLN A 85 -27.27 38.53 -15.49
C GLN A 85 -27.77 37.84 -16.77
N LEU A 86 -27.32 38.28 -17.96
CA LEU A 86 -27.74 37.68 -19.24
C LEU A 86 -26.68 36.80 -19.91
N PHE A 87 -25.45 36.74 -19.37
CA PHE A 87 -24.43 35.73 -19.75
C PHE A 87 -24.22 34.63 -18.70
N THR A 88 -24.93 34.68 -17.57
CA THR A 88 -24.93 33.60 -16.56
C THR A 88 -26.05 32.58 -16.75
N ALA A 89 -26.97 32.81 -17.70
CA ALA A 89 -27.98 31.85 -18.12
C ALA A 89 -27.51 30.95 -19.28
N GLY A 90 -26.23 31.04 -19.68
CA GLY A 90 -25.57 30.11 -20.58
C GLY A 90 -25.01 28.90 -19.83
N ILE A 91 -25.92 28.09 -19.27
CA ILE A 91 -25.76 26.67 -18.94
C ILE A 91 -24.35 26.29 -18.45
N SER A 92 -24.02 26.69 -17.22
CA SER A 92 -23.10 25.89 -16.43
C SER A 92 -23.84 24.59 -16.07
N ARG A 93 -23.81 23.63 -17.00
CA ARG A 93 -24.15 22.22 -16.75
C ARG A 93 -23.02 21.54 -15.97
N ALA A 94 -22.43 22.25 -15.02
CA ALA A 94 -21.52 21.69 -14.04
C ALA A 94 -22.39 21.02 -12.96
N GLN A 95 -22.89 19.84 -13.34
CA GLN A 95 -23.17 18.70 -12.48
C GLN A 95 -24.20 18.97 -11.37
N ASP A 96 -25.48 19.01 -11.77
CA ASP A 96 -26.43 18.16 -11.05
C ASP A 96 -25.76 16.78 -10.96
N GLY A 97 -25.53 16.29 -9.74
CA GLY A 97 -24.85 15.02 -9.51
C GLY A 97 -25.67 13.87 -10.10
N GLU A 98 -25.58 13.65 -11.40
CA GLU A 98 -25.82 12.33 -11.95
C GLU A 98 -24.75 11.45 -11.32
N ALA A 99 -25.17 10.64 -10.34
CA ALA A 99 -24.38 9.52 -9.85
C ALA A 99 -23.70 8.88 -11.06
N ARG A 100 -22.37 8.72 -10.99
CA ARG A 100 -21.66 8.10 -12.11
C ARG A 100 -22.37 6.78 -12.36
N PRO A 101 -22.81 6.49 -13.60
CA PRO A 101 -23.44 5.21 -13.87
C PRO A 101 -22.46 4.14 -13.42
N ALA A 102 -22.93 3.23 -12.53
CA ALA A 102 -22.13 2.12 -12.05
C ALA A 102 -21.35 1.54 -13.23
N ALA A 103 -20.05 1.28 -13.05
CA ALA A 103 -19.19 0.82 -14.14
C ALA A 103 -19.84 -0.41 -14.80
N LYS A 104 -20.51 -0.18 -15.94
CA LYS A 104 -21.15 -1.24 -16.71
C LYS A 104 -20.05 -1.91 -17.49
N GLY A 105 -19.43 -2.91 -16.89
CA GLY A 105 -18.45 -3.76 -17.54
C GLY A 105 -18.41 -5.11 -16.87
N LYS A 106 -18.64 -6.18 -17.64
CA LYS A 106 -17.98 -7.44 -17.28
C LYS A 106 -16.49 -7.17 -17.47
N ILE A 107 -15.64 -7.53 -16.50
CA ILE A 107 -14.20 -7.62 -16.72
C ILE A 107 -14.03 -8.30 -18.07
N SER A 108 -13.38 -7.61 -19.01
CA SER A 108 -13.19 -8.14 -20.35
C SER A 108 -12.50 -9.49 -20.18
N ARG A 109 -13.21 -10.58 -20.49
CA ARG A 109 -12.60 -11.89 -20.61
C ARG A 109 -11.79 -11.89 -21.89
N VAL A 110 -10.70 -11.13 -21.91
CA VAL A 110 -9.66 -11.31 -22.91
C VAL A 110 -9.18 -12.73 -22.68
N PRO A 111 -9.41 -13.67 -23.62
CA PRO A 111 -8.88 -15.00 -23.47
C PRO A 111 -7.37 -14.86 -23.30
N ALA A 112 -6.82 -15.38 -22.21
CA ALA A 112 -5.38 -15.45 -22.06
C ALA A 112 -4.84 -16.24 -23.26
N GLN A 113 -4.24 -15.53 -24.22
CA GLN A 113 -3.49 -16.21 -25.27
C GLN A 113 -2.13 -16.58 -24.67
N PRO A 114 -1.63 -17.79 -24.93
CA PRO A 114 -0.27 -18.14 -24.55
C PRO A 114 0.69 -17.06 -25.07
N LEU A 115 1.38 -16.40 -24.15
CA LEU A 115 2.41 -15.43 -24.52
C LEU A 115 3.56 -16.22 -25.17
N GLY A 116 3.64 -16.16 -26.49
CA GLY A 116 4.76 -16.69 -27.25
C GLY A 116 5.95 -15.76 -27.11
N TRP A 117 6.84 -16.02 -26.15
CA TRP A 117 8.10 -15.29 -26.06
C TRP A 117 9.04 -15.76 -27.18
N PRO A 118 9.51 -14.86 -28.06
CA PRO A 118 10.48 -15.24 -29.08
C PRO A 118 11.82 -15.54 -28.40
N LEU A 119 12.07 -16.82 -28.13
CA LEU A 119 13.35 -17.24 -27.56
C LEU A 119 14.44 -17.26 -28.66
N PRO A 120 15.69 -16.89 -28.32
CA PRO A 120 16.81 -17.04 -29.25
C PRO A 120 16.94 -18.49 -29.75
N PRO A 121 17.42 -18.73 -30.99
CA PRO A 121 17.52 -20.08 -31.57
C PRO A 121 18.33 -21.08 -30.74
N ASN A 122 19.25 -20.58 -29.90
CA ASN A 122 20.16 -21.36 -29.07
C ASN A 122 19.82 -21.27 -27.57
N VAL A 123 18.58 -20.95 -27.21
CA VAL A 123 18.15 -20.98 -25.81
C VAL A 123 18.32 -22.40 -25.25
N ASP A 124 18.83 -22.49 -24.02
CA ASP A 124 18.88 -23.77 -23.32
C ASP A 124 17.46 -24.26 -23.02
N LYS A 125 17.08 -25.37 -23.64
CA LYS A 125 15.77 -26.01 -23.47
C LYS A 125 15.72 -26.96 -22.27
N SER A 126 16.79 -27.05 -21.48
CA SER A 126 16.80 -27.89 -20.29
C SER A 126 15.70 -27.52 -19.31
N TYR A 127 15.23 -26.26 -19.32
CA TYR A 127 14.20 -25.74 -18.43
C TYR A 127 12.76 -25.88 -18.97
N ASP A 128 12.57 -26.38 -20.20
CA ASP A 128 11.24 -26.67 -20.76
C ASP A 128 10.47 -27.71 -19.94
N ALA A 129 11.16 -28.44 -19.05
CA ALA A 129 10.58 -29.35 -18.08
C ALA A 129 9.81 -28.66 -16.94
N ILE A 130 9.93 -27.34 -16.78
CA ILE A 130 9.13 -26.54 -15.84
C ILE A 130 7.83 -26.17 -16.56
N ASP A 131 6.73 -26.80 -16.14
CA ASP A 131 5.42 -26.63 -16.76
C ASP A 131 4.58 -25.58 -16.03
N GLY A 132 4.28 -24.47 -16.71
CA GLY A 132 3.46 -23.39 -16.16
C GLY A 132 2.05 -23.83 -15.75
N HIS A 133 1.45 -24.82 -16.43
CA HIS A 133 0.16 -25.37 -16.01
C HIS A 133 0.25 -26.13 -14.69
N ARG A 134 1.36 -26.85 -14.48
CA ARG A 134 1.65 -27.51 -13.21
C ARG A 134 1.87 -26.49 -12.08
N LEU A 135 2.58 -25.39 -12.36
CA LEU A 135 2.76 -24.32 -11.39
C LEU A 135 1.44 -23.65 -11.03
N HIS A 136 0.58 -23.39 -12.02
CA HIS A 136 -0.75 -22.84 -11.77
C HIS A 136 -1.60 -23.76 -10.88
N ALA A 137 -1.53 -25.08 -11.06
CA ALA A 137 -2.24 -26.02 -10.21
C ALA A 137 -1.81 -25.91 -8.73
N TYR A 138 -0.55 -25.59 -8.44
CA TYR A 138 -0.12 -25.30 -7.06
C TYR A 138 -0.72 -24.02 -6.50
N VAL A 139 -0.88 -22.99 -7.33
CA VAL A 139 -1.58 -21.76 -6.95
C VAL A 139 -3.04 -22.06 -6.62
N ASP A 140 -3.71 -22.85 -7.47
CA ASP A 140 -5.11 -23.27 -7.25
C ASP A 140 -5.26 -24.09 -5.96
N GLU A 141 -4.33 -25.01 -5.68
CA GLU A 141 -4.32 -25.80 -4.44
C GLU A 141 -4.14 -24.93 -3.18
N LEU A 142 -3.25 -23.93 -3.22
CA LEU A 142 -3.05 -22.99 -2.10
C LEU A 142 -4.24 -22.05 -1.91
N ALA A 143 -4.84 -21.57 -3.00
CA ALA A 143 -6.05 -20.75 -2.95
C ALA A 143 -7.21 -21.53 -2.32
N ALA A 144 -7.37 -22.80 -2.67
CA ALA A 144 -8.42 -23.66 -2.10
C ALA A 144 -8.31 -23.80 -0.56
N ILE A 145 -7.11 -23.74 0.01
CA ILE A 145 -6.93 -23.72 1.48
C ILE A 145 -7.51 -22.42 2.06
N SER A 146 -7.23 -21.28 1.42
CA SER A 146 -7.78 -19.99 1.82
C SER A 146 -9.32 -19.95 1.73
N GLU A 147 -9.86 -20.41 0.60
CA GLU A 147 -11.30 -20.45 0.33
C GLU A 147 -12.03 -21.34 1.32
N LYS A 148 -11.47 -22.51 1.65
CA LYS A 148 -12.01 -23.40 2.69
C LYS A 148 -12.08 -22.69 4.04
N TYR A 149 -11.09 -21.86 4.37
CA TYR A 149 -11.09 -21.10 5.62
C TYR A 149 -12.12 -19.97 5.61
N ARG A 150 -12.31 -19.28 4.49
CA ARG A 150 -13.42 -18.33 4.28
C ARG A 150 -14.78 -19.00 4.45
N ASP A 151 -14.99 -20.13 3.78
CA ASP A 151 -16.26 -20.84 3.74
C ASP A 151 -16.64 -21.46 5.10
N ALA A 152 -15.67 -21.59 6.01
CA ALA A 152 -15.90 -21.90 7.43
C ALA A 152 -16.42 -20.71 8.26
N GLY A 153 -16.63 -19.54 7.65
CA GLY A 153 -17.23 -18.36 8.28
C GLY A 153 -16.24 -17.38 8.91
N ASN A 154 -14.96 -17.46 8.57
CA ASN A 154 -13.95 -16.53 9.08
C ASN A 154 -13.97 -15.22 8.28
N GLN A 155 -14.16 -14.08 8.95
CA GLN A 155 -14.13 -12.77 8.29
C GLN A 155 -12.69 -12.35 7.94
N TRP A 156 -11.74 -12.62 8.83
CA TRP A 156 -10.30 -12.49 8.57
C TRP A 156 -9.78 -13.80 7.95
N TRP A 157 -9.82 -13.89 6.62
CA TRP A 157 -9.56 -15.15 5.91
C TRP A 157 -8.39 -15.09 4.93
N GLY A 158 -7.86 -16.28 4.63
CA GLY A 158 -6.59 -16.47 3.94
C GLY A 158 -5.87 -17.70 4.48
N ARG A 159 -4.58 -17.80 4.17
CA ARG A 159 -3.62 -18.71 4.82
C ARG A 159 -3.00 -17.96 6.00
N ILE A 160 -3.80 -17.79 7.06
CA ILE A 160 -3.45 -16.93 8.19
C ILE A 160 -2.46 -17.67 9.11
N PRO A 161 -1.30 -17.07 9.44
CA PRO A 161 -0.33 -17.67 10.35
C PRO A 161 -0.93 -17.99 11.73
N GLY A 162 -0.50 -19.07 12.35
CA GLY A 162 -0.97 -19.71 13.58
C GLY A 162 -2.35 -20.33 13.47
N MET A 163 -3.16 -19.96 12.47
CA MET A 163 -4.52 -20.44 12.30
C MET A 163 -4.57 -21.78 11.55
N PRO A 164 -5.71 -22.49 11.57
CA PRO A 164 -5.85 -23.76 10.86
C PRO A 164 -5.42 -23.72 9.39
N SER A 165 -5.68 -22.62 8.68
CA SER A 165 -5.28 -22.47 7.27
C SER A 165 -3.77 -22.27 7.08
N GLY A 166 -3.10 -21.49 7.93
CA GLY A 166 -1.62 -21.39 7.93
C GLY A 166 -0.97 -22.75 8.20
N THR A 167 -1.46 -23.46 9.23
CA THR A 167 -0.99 -24.82 9.56
C THR A 167 -1.22 -25.81 8.41
N GLU A 168 -2.39 -25.78 7.76
CA GLU A 168 -2.70 -26.61 6.59
C GLU A 168 -1.75 -26.30 5.43
N SER A 169 -1.41 -25.03 5.20
CA SER A 169 -0.51 -24.58 4.14
C SER A 169 0.93 -25.06 4.34
N GLN A 170 1.46 -24.98 5.56
CA GLN A 170 2.80 -25.52 5.85
C GLN A 170 2.84 -27.05 5.75
N ASN A 171 1.77 -27.74 6.15
CA ASN A 171 1.68 -29.18 5.97
C ASN A 171 1.58 -29.58 4.50
N TRP A 172 0.88 -28.78 3.69
CA TRP A 172 0.87 -28.91 2.24
C TRP A 172 2.27 -28.76 1.65
N MET A 173 3.06 -27.76 2.08
CA MET A 173 4.46 -27.60 1.66
C MET A 173 5.33 -28.82 1.98
N LYS A 174 5.22 -29.36 3.19
CA LYS A 174 5.93 -30.59 3.59
C LYS A 174 5.54 -31.77 2.69
N ALA A 175 4.25 -31.91 2.38
CA ALA A 175 3.75 -32.97 1.51
C ALA A 175 4.29 -32.83 0.08
N LYS A 176 4.32 -31.61 -0.48
CA LYS A 176 4.88 -31.35 -1.80
C LYS A 176 6.37 -31.65 -1.86
N PHE A 177 7.18 -31.17 -0.92
CA PHE A 177 8.59 -31.55 -0.91
C PHE A 177 8.81 -33.07 -0.81
N LYS A 178 8.00 -33.78 -0.01
CA LYS A 178 8.04 -35.24 0.07
C LYS A 178 7.70 -35.91 -1.27
N GLU A 179 6.65 -35.46 -1.95
CA GLU A 179 6.26 -35.93 -3.29
C GLU A 179 7.40 -35.75 -4.30
N ILE A 180 8.07 -34.60 -4.24
CA ILE A 180 9.16 -34.23 -5.13
C ILE A 180 10.46 -35.00 -4.83
N GLY A 181 10.58 -35.54 -3.61
CA GLY A 181 11.81 -36.22 -3.17
C GLY A 181 12.88 -35.25 -2.65
N VAL A 182 12.48 -34.07 -2.19
CA VAL A 182 13.36 -33.11 -1.50
C VAL A 182 13.37 -33.46 0.00
N PRO A 183 14.53 -33.80 0.59
CA PRO A 183 14.65 -33.93 2.04
C PRO A 183 14.28 -32.63 2.74
N THR A 184 13.45 -32.72 3.77
CA THR A 184 12.94 -31.57 4.52
C THR A 184 13.35 -31.59 5.98
N GLU A 185 13.56 -30.39 6.50
CA GLU A 185 13.63 -30.06 7.93
C GLU A 185 12.46 -29.12 8.26
N THR A 186 11.98 -29.17 9.50
CA THR A 186 10.94 -28.27 9.99
C THR A 186 11.39 -27.66 11.30
N VAL A 187 11.24 -26.35 11.42
CA VAL A 187 11.48 -25.61 12.66
C VAL A 187 10.19 -24.92 13.07
N THR A 188 9.68 -25.27 14.24
CA THR A 188 8.51 -24.60 14.82
C THR A 188 8.95 -23.38 15.62
N ILE A 189 8.39 -22.21 15.30
CA ILE A 189 8.66 -20.94 15.97
C ILE A 189 7.41 -20.42 16.69
N PRO A 190 7.55 -19.68 17.81
CA PRO A 190 6.45 -18.94 18.42
C PRO A 190 5.96 -17.82 17.50
N ASP A 191 4.64 -17.63 17.47
CA ASP A 191 3.99 -16.64 16.62
C ASP A 191 2.79 -15.97 17.33
N PRO A 192 2.99 -15.30 18.49
CA PRO A 192 1.90 -14.67 19.22
C PRO A 192 1.29 -13.53 18.40
N GLN A 193 -0.03 -13.53 18.22
CA GLN A 193 -0.73 -12.55 17.39
C GLN A 193 -1.99 -12.00 18.05
N ASP A 194 -2.30 -10.74 17.75
CA ASP A 194 -3.62 -10.16 17.90
C ASP A 194 -4.26 -10.09 16.53
N LEU A 195 -5.48 -10.61 16.37
CA LEU A 195 -6.13 -10.70 15.07
C LEU A 195 -7.58 -10.20 15.12
N PRO A 196 -8.02 -9.44 14.11
CA PRO A 196 -9.44 -9.13 13.94
C PRO A 196 -10.26 -10.42 13.81
N LYS A 197 -11.31 -10.55 14.62
CA LYS A 197 -12.26 -11.66 14.58
C LYS A 197 -13.54 -11.28 13.84
N SER A 198 -14.04 -10.10 14.14
CA SER A 198 -15.20 -9.54 13.45
C SER A 198 -15.15 -8.02 13.43
N TRP A 199 -15.74 -7.42 12.40
CA TRP A 199 -15.90 -5.98 12.30
C TRP A 199 -17.08 -5.61 11.42
N GLU A 200 -17.57 -4.39 11.62
CA GLU A 200 -18.57 -3.76 10.77
C GLU A 200 -18.28 -2.27 10.67
N VAL A 201 -18.38 -1.74 9.45
CA VAL A 201 -18.36 -0.30 9.18
C VAL A 201 -19.65 0.07 8.46
N SER A 202 -20.33 1.10 8.95
CA SER A 202 -21.47 1.68 8.25
C SER A 202 -21.46 3.20 8.30
N VAL A 203 -22.11 3.82 7.32
CA VAL A 203 -22.31 5.27 7.24
C VAL A 203 -23.80 5.54 7.19
N SER A 204 -24.30 6.45 8.02
CA SER A 204 -25.70 6.82 8.05
C SER A 204 -25.90 8.34 7.94
N ALA A 205 -26.96 8.72 7.23
CA ALA A 205 -27.44 10.10 7.15
C ALA A 205 -28.92 10.10 6.73
N ASN A 206 -29.70 11.07 7.21
CA ASN A 206 -31.11 11.25 6.81
C ASN A 206 -31.97 9.98 6.93
N GLY A 207 -31.71 9.14 7.93
CA GLY A 207 -32.45 7.87 8.13
C GLY A 207 -32.07 6.73 7.17
N LYS A 208 -31.12 6.95 6.25
CA LYS A 208 -30.50 5.90 5.44
C LYS A 208 -29.21 5.44 6.10
N THR A 209 -29.01 4.12 6.16
CA THR A 209 -27.75 3.49 6.59
C THR A 209 -27.18 2.68 5.43
N LEU A 210 -25.91 2.89 5.13
CA LEU A 210 -25.12 2.15 4.16
C LEU A 210 -24.10 1.31 4.94
N LYS A 211 -24.19 -0.02 4.83
CA LYS A 211 -23.13 -0.91 5.31
C LYS A 211 -22.03 -0.95 4.26
N LEU A 212 -20.78 -0.76 4.68
CA LEU A 212 -19.61 -0.84 3.81
C LEU A 212 -19.13 -2.29 3.81
N GLU A 213 -19.71 -3.11 2.95
CA GLU A 213 -19.47 -4.56 2.89
C GLU A 213 -18.02 -4.90 2.51
N SER A 214 -17.35 -4.03 1.74
CA SER A 214 -15.94 -4.16 1.36
C SER A 214 -14.96 -3.63 2.42
N SER A 215 -15.46 -3.29 3.62
CA SER A 215 -14.58 -2.82 4.68
C SER A 215 -13.65 -3.91 5.18
N ASP A 216 -12.36 -3.64 5.20
CA ASP A 216 -11.34 -4.51 5.81
C ASP A 216 -10.46 -3.67 6.75
N PRO A 217 -10.18 -4.13 7.98
CA PRO A 217 -9.16 -3.51 8.81
C PRO A 217 -7.80 -3.72 8.14
N ILE A 218 -6.91 -2.74 8.27
CA ILE A 218 -5.54 -2.91 7.80
C ILE A 218 -4.79 -3.96 8.64
N ILE A 219 -3.65 -4.47 8.15
CA ILE A 219 -2.91 -5.57 8.80
C ILE A 219 -2.58 -5.26 10.27
N ASP A 220 -2.05 -4.06 10.51
CA ASP A 220 -1.63 -3.61 11.85
C ASP A 220 -2.79 -3.06 12.69
N PHE A 221 -4.06 -3.24 12.28
CA PHE A 221 -5.22 -2.69 12.97
C PHE A 221 -5.24 -2.94 14.49
N PRO A 222 -4.91 -4.15 15.00
CA PRO A 222 -4.82 -4.41 16.44
C PRO A 222 -3.88 -3.47 17.21
N ASN A 223 -2.82 -2.98 16.55
CA ASN A 223 -1.86 -2.04 17.14
C ASN A 223 -2.40 -0.61 17.24
N PHE A 224 -3.51 -0.31 16.56
CA PHE A 224 -4.06 1.04 16.44
C PHE A 224 -5.37 1.25 17.19
N VAL A 225 -5.98 0.18 17.70
CA VAL A 225 -7.16 0.25 18.56
C VAL A 225 -6.76 0.40 20.03
N THR A 226 -7.54 1.17 20.79
CA THR A 226 -7.30 1.37 22.23
C THR A 226 -7.86 0.23 23.09
N SER A 227 -8.69 -0.63 22.53
CA SER A 227 -9.37 -1.74 23.20
C SER A 227 -9.62 -2.88 22.18
N PRO A 228 -9.54 -4.16 22.60
CA PRO A 228 -9.86 -5.30 21.75
C PRO A 228 -11.30 -5.28 21.22
N HIS A 229 -12.23 -4.72 22.00
CA HIS A 229 -13.61 -4.50 21.57
C HIS A 229 -13.87 -3.01 21.39
N GLY A 230 -14.54 -2.66 20.29
CA GLY A 230 -15.00 -1.30 20.03
C GLY A 230 -16.39 -1.26 19.43
N ASP A 231 -17.12 -0.21 19.80
CA ASP A 231 -18.44 0.14 19.29
C ASP A 231 -18.51 1.68 19.36
N GLU A 232 -18.25 2.33 18.23
CA GLU A 232 -18.11 3.77 18.15
C GLU A 232 -19.01 4.37 17.08
N GLU A 233 -19.78 5.40 17.46
CA GLU A 233 -20.50 6.25 16.52
C GLU A 233 -19.81 7.62 16.44
N LEU A 234 -19.28 7.96 15.27
CA LEU A 234 -18.47 9.15 15.04
C LEU A 234 -19.15 10.05 14.02
N ASP A 235 -19.02 11.37 14.16
CA ASP A 235 -19.32 12.25 13.03
C ASP A 235 -18.37 11.95 11.87
N THR A 236 -18.84 12.11 10.64
CA THR A 236 -18.07 11.79 9.43
C THR A 236 -17.59 13.04 8.70
N VAL A 237 -16.36 13.01 8.17
CA VAL A 237 -15.83 14.04 7.27
C VAL A 237 -15.13 13.41 6.07
N TRP A 238 -15.53 13.81 4.87
CA TRP A 238 -14.81 13.48 3.63
C TRP A 238 -13.72 14.52 3.33
N VAL A 239 -12.49 14.10 3.07
CA VAL A 239 -11.36 15.00 2.76
C VAL A 239 -10.69 14.72 1.42
N GLY A 240 -11.39 14.10 0.46
CA GLY A 240 -10.85 13.76 -0.85
C GLY A 240 -9.51 13.03 -0.71
N LEU A 241 -8.47 13.46 -1.43
CA LEU A 241 -7.12 12.86 -1.33
C LEU A 241 -6.38 13.14 0.00
N GLY A 242 -6.97 13.84 0.97
CA GLY A 242 -6.34 14.17 2.26
C GLY A 242 -5.18 15.18 2.20
N GLN A 243 -5.11 15.98 1.13
CA GLN A 243 -4.17 17.09 1.00
C GLN A 243 -4.57 18.31 1.84
N PRO A 244 -3.65 19.24 2.18
CA PRO A 244 -3.94 20.40 3.03
C PRO A 244 -5.15 21.23 2.59
N ALA A 245 -5.34 21.42 1.28
CA ALA A 245 -6.47 22.19 0.75
C ALA A 245 -7.83 21.56 1.09
N HIS A 246 -7.90 20.24 1.24
CA HIS A 246 -9.15 19.53 1.53
C HIS A 246 -9.63 19.68 2.97
N TYR A 247 -8.79 20.22 3.87
CA TYR A 247 -9.14 20.51 5.27
C TYR A 247 -9.61 21.96 5.49
N ILE A 248 -9.54 22.82 4.47
CA ILE A 248 -9.98 24.22 4.61
C ILE A 248 -11.47 24.24 4.95
N GLY A 249 -11.81 24.82 6.09
CA GLY A 249 -13.19 24.89 6.58
C GLY A 249 -13.77 23.60 7.17
N LYS A 250 -12.95 22.56 7.39
CA LYS A 250 -13.39 21.28 7.97
C LYS A 250 -12.71 21.02 9.32
N ASP A 251 -13.50 20.75 10.36
CA ASP A 251 -12.99 20.21 11.63
C ASP A 251 -13.12 18.69 11.63
N VAL A 252 -11.99 17.99 11.80
CA VAL A 252 -11.94 16.53 11.83
C VAL A 252 -11.70 15.98 13.24
N ARG A 253 -11.59 16.83 14.26
CA ARG A 253 -11.26 16.40 15.62
C ARG A 253 -12.35 15.49 16.20
N GLY A 254 -11.98 14.28 16.60
CA GLY A 254 -12.88 13.28 17.17
C GLY A 254 -13.77 12.58 16.14
N LYS A 255 -13.51 12.76 14.84
CA LYS A 255 -14.38 12.30 13.75
C LYS A 255 -13.78 11.11 12.98
N ALA A 256 -14.63 10.37 12.27
CA ALA A 256 -14.21 9.45 11.23
C ALA A 256 -13.91 10.23 9.95
N VAL A 257 -12.72 10.01 9.37
CA VAL A 257 -12.27 10.73 8.18
C VAL A 257 -12.16 9.79 6.99
N PHE A 258 -12.89 10.10 5.92
CA PHE A 258 -12.82 9.38 4.66
C PHE A 258 -11.78 10.02 3.73
N ILE A 259 -10.91 9.18 3.18
CA ILE A 259 -9.81 9.58 2.29
C ILE A 259 -9.91 8.74 1.01
N TYR A 260 -10.05 9.41 -0.12
CA TYR A 260 -9.90 8.80 -1.44
C TYR A 260 -8.42 8.51 -1.71
N SER A 261 -8.11 7.30 -2.16
CA SER A 261 -6.75 6.81 -2.31
C SER A 261 -6.56 6.16 -3.68
N ILE A 262 -5.62 6.68 -4.44
CA ILE A 262 -5.26 6.17 -5.76
C ILE A 262 -4.11 5.17 -5.57
N PRO A 263 -4.28 3.87 -5.87
CA PRO A 263 -3.18 2.92 -5.82
C PRO A 263 -2.23 3.12 -7.01
N THR A 264 -0.97 2.72 -6.85
CA THR A 264 -0.08 2.52 -8.01
C THR A 264 -0.48 1.24 -8.76
N LEU A 265 0.33 0.82 -9.75
CA LEU A 265 0.16 -0.50 -10.39
C LEU A 265 0.31 -1.67 -9.39
N SER A 266 0.81 -1.38 -8.18
CA SER A 266 0.67 -2.22 -6.98
C SER A 266 -0.19 -1.46 -5.96
N ASP A 267 -1.09 -2.19 -5.29
CA ASP A 267 -1.90 -1.72 -4.18
C ASP A 267 -1.08 -1.43 -2.90
N LEU A 268 0.11 -2.03 -2.76
CA LEU A 268 1.08 -1.76 -1.68
C LEU A 268 1.44 -0.28 -1.54
N ILE A 269 1.38 0.49 -2.62
CA ILE A 269 1.70 1.92 -2.63
C ILE A 269 0.47 2.66 -3.13
N GLN A 270 -0.06 3.57 -2.29
CA GLN A 270 -1.29 4.29 -2.57
C GLN A 270 -1.24 5.75 -2.10
N SER A 271 -2.07 6.62 -2.67
CA SER A 271 -1.94 8.08 -2.47
C SER A 271 -2.16 8.52 -1.04
N ALA A 272 -2.98 7.81 -0.27
CA ALA A 272 -3.12 8.05 1.16
C ALA A 272 -1.76 7.96 1.90
N MET A 273 -0.83 7.15 1.41
CA MET A 273 0.54 7.02 1.93
C MET A 273 1.44 8.15 1.44
N TRP A 274 1.73 8.24 0.13
CA TRP A 274 2.77 9.16 -0.36
C TRP A 274 2.40 10.65 -0.22
N MET A 275 1.12 10.97 0.00
CA MET A 275 0.66 12.33 0.34
C MET A 275 0.64 12.61 1.85
N GLY A 276 0.93 11.61 2.69
CA GLY A 276 0.89 11.70 4.15
C GLY A 276 -0.50 12.00 4.70
N SER A 277 -1.54 11.52 4.01
CA SER A 277 -2.94 11.89 4.25
C SER A 277 -3.46 11.36 5.57
N VAL A 278 -3.18 10.09 5.89
CA VAL A 278 -3.60 9.48 7.16
C VAL A 278 -2.93 10.17 8.36
N GLY A 279 -1.60 10.34 8.30
CA GLY A 279 -0.86 11.05 9.34
C GLY A 279 -1.34 12.51 9.53
N ARG A 280 -1.82 13.15 8.45
CA ARG A 280 -2.44 14.49 8.53
C ARG A 280 -3.79 14.44 9.24
N ALA A 281 -4.66 13.50 8.90
CA ALA A 281 -5.94 13.31 9.58
C ALA A 281 -5.73 13.07 11.09
N GLN A 282 -4.80 12.18 11.45
CA GLN A 282 -4.44 11.91 12.83
C GLN A 282 -3.94 13.17 13.56
N ARG A 283 -2.97 13.91 13.00
CA ARG A 283 -2.45 15.14 13.63
C ARG A 283 -3.51 16.23 13.78
N ALA A 284 -4.51 16.23 12.89
CA ALA A 284 -5.67 17.12 13.01
C ALA A 284 -6.71 16.64 14.04
N GLY A 285 -6.53 15.45 14.62
CA GLY A 285 -7.33 14.91 15.70
C GLY A 285 -8.41 13.92 15.26
N ALA A 286 -8.35 13.38 14.03
CA ALA A 286 -9.25 12.30 13.60
C ALA A 286 -9.19 11.11 14.57
N LYS A 287 -10.33 10.45 14.79
CA LYS A 287 -10.42 9.29 15.69
C LYS A 287 -10.37 7.97 14.93
N ALA A 288 -10.79 7.96 13.67
CA ALA A 288 -10.67 6.83 12.76
C ALA A 288 -10.49 7.33 11.33
N VAL A 289 -9.92 6.49 10.47
CA VAL A 289 -9.78 6.78 9.03
C VAL A 289 -10.35 5.64 8.20
N ILE A 290 -11.15 5.99 7.20
CA ILE A 290 -11.65 5.07 6.18
C ILE A 290 -10.98 5.43 4.86
N ILE A 291 -10.27 4.48 4.27
CA ILE A 291 -9.48 4.66 3.05
C ILE A 291 -10.26 4.02 1.92
N ASP A 292 -10.87 4.88 1.10
CA ASP A 292 -11.49 4.47 -0.16
C ASP A 292 -10.39 4.25 -1.18
N ILE A 293 -10.17 2.99 -1.58
CA ILE A 293 -9.16 2.67 -2.58
C ILE A 293 -9.84 2.63 -3.95
N ALA A 294 -9.31 3.44 -4.87
CA ALA A 294 -9.75 3.61 -6.25
C ALA A 294 -9.49 2.37 -7.13
N ILE A 295 -9.88 1.19 -6.67
CA ILE A 295 -9.89 -0.07 -7.41
C ILE A 295 -11.36 -0.38 -7.73
N PRO A 296 -11.73 -0.55 -9.01
CA PRO A 296 -13.14 -0.70 -9.40
C PRO A 296 -13.88 -1.82 -8.67
N GLY A 297 -15.10 -1.53 -8.22
CA GLY A 297 -15.94 -2.48 -7.48
C GLY A 297 -15.63 -2.51 -5.98
N ASN A 298 -16.21 -3.50 -5.31
CA ASN A 298 -16.03 -3.74 -3.88
C ASN A 298 -14.99 -4.85 -3.63
N MET A 299 -13.80 -4.70 -4.22
CA MET A 299 -12.70 -5.61 -3.93
C MET A 299 -12.24 -5.42 -2.49
N HIS A 300 -12.10 -6.54 -1.79
CA HIS A 300 -11.52 -6.59 -0.46
C HIS A 300 -10.01 -6.42 -0.54
N TYR A 301 -9.44 -5.68 0.40
CA TYR A 301 -8.02 -5.37 0.40
C TYR A 301 -7.51 -5.11 1.82
N VAL A 302 -6.58 -5.94 2.29
CA VAL A 302 -5.88 -5.71 3.56
C VAL A 302 -4.59 -4.92 3.29
N SER A 303 -4.57 -3.64 3.67
CA SER A 303 -3.43 -2.76 3.41
C SER A 303 -2.29 -2.92 4.43
N HIS A 304 -1.04 -2.88 3.95
CA HIS A 304 0.17 -2.75 4.79
C HIS A 304 0.51 -1.32 5.22
N MET A 305 -0.23 -0.30 4.76
CA MET A 305 -0.01 1.14 5.07
C MET A 305 1.48 1.54 5.32
N GLU A 306 2.19 1.90 4.24
CA GLU A 306 3.64 2.15 4.18
C GLU A 306 4.53 0.95 4.52
N GLY A 307 4.04 -0.31 4.43
CA GLY A 307 4.86 -1.49 4.71
C GLY A 307 5.42 -1.48 6.14
N GLY A 308 4.58 -1.10 7.11
CA GLY A 308 4.98 -0.93 8.51
C GLY A 308 5.91 0.28 8.78
N ARG A 309 6.16 1.15 7.79
CA ARG A 309 7.03 2.34 7.95
C ARG A 309 6.30 3.55 8.52
N ALA A 310 4.96 3.50 8.58
CA ALA A 310 4.12 4.51 9.19
C ALA A 310 4.15 4.44 10.73
N ARG A 311 5.35 4.52 11.31
CA ARG A 311 5.62 4.31 12.76
C ARG A 311 4.85 5.21 13.71
N ASP A 312 4.34 6.33 13.19
CA ASP A 312 3.65 7.34 13.99
C ASP A 312 2.12 7.26 13.90
N ILE A 313 1.55 6.33 13.11
CA ILE A 313 0.09 6.15 13.04
C ILE A 313 -0.39 5.33 14.25
N LYS A 314 -1.51 5.74 14.85
CA LYS A 314 -2.06 5.24 16.13
C LYS A 314 -3.59 5.31 16.19
N ILE A 315 -4.25 5.39 15.04
CA ILE A 315 -5.72 5.45 14.96
C ILE A 315 -6.23 4.31 14.09
N PRO A 316 -7.40 3.73 14.42
CA PRO A 316 -7.98 2.64 13.67
C PRO A 316 -8.23 3.05 12.21
N MET A 317 -7.90 2.13 11.30
CA MET A 317 -8.05 2.31 9.87
C MET A 317 -8.75 1.12 9.23
N PHE A 318 -9.64 1.43 8.30
CA PHE A 318 -10.25 0.47 7.40
C PHE A 318 -10.02 0.91 5.97
N THR A 319 -9.90 -0.05 5.08
CA THR A 319 -9.95 0.12 3.62
C THR A 319 -11.34 -0.27 3.14
N ILE A 320 -11.82 0.36 2.07
CA ILE A 320 -13.05 0.01 1.35
C ILE A 320 -12.79 0.06 -0.16
N GLY A 321 -13.58 -0.66 -0.93
CA GLY A 321 -13.60 -0.57 -2.39
C GLY A 321 -14.33 0.67 -2.91
N ASP A 322 -14.10 0.98 -4.19
CA ASP A 322 -14.53 2.23 -4.85
C ASP A 322 -16.07 2.33 -4.96
N ASP A 323 -16.81 1.21 -5.06
CA ASP A 323 -18.28 1.24 -5.11
C ASP A 323 -18.89 1.68 -3.75
N ASP A 324 -18.41 1.11 -2.64
CA ASP A 324 -18.79 1.51 -1.28
C ASP A 324 -18.32 2.93 -0.96
N GLY A 325 -17.11 3.28 -1.39
CA GLY A 325 -16.54 4.61 -1.26
C GLY A 325 -17.37 5.68 -1.97
N HIS A 326 -17.76 5.42 -3.23
CA HIS A 326 -18.62 6.31 -4.00
C HIS A 326 -20.01 6.46 -3.38
N ALA A 327 -20.61 5.36 -2.93
CA ALA A 327 -21.92 5.40 -2.26
C ALA A 327 -21.87 6.18 -0.93
N ALA A 328 -20.77 6.07 -0.18
CA ALA A 328 -20.54 6.86 1.02
C ALA A 328 -20.32 8.35 0.70
N GLU A 329 -19.53 8.68 -0.32
CA GLU A 329 -19.31 10.05 -0.78
C GLU A 329 -20.64 10.72 -1.20
N GLU A 330 -21.47 10.02 -1.98
CA GLU A 330 -22.78 10.51 -2.43
C GLU A 330 -23.72 10.75 -1.24
N LEU A 331 -23.75 9.84 -0.27
CA LEU A 331 -24.55 9.98 0.95
C LEU A 331 -24.10 11.21 1.76
N ILE A 332 -22.78 11.39 1.94
CA ILE A 332 -22.19 12.54 2.63
C ILE A 332 -22.54 13.85 1.90
N ALA A 333 -22.40 13.89 0.58
CA ALA A 333 -22.69 15.05 -0.24
C ALA A 333 -24.18 15.44 -0.18
N THR A 334 -25.08 14.45 -0.28
CA THR A 334 -26.54 14.66 -0.23
C THR A 334 -27.01 15.17 1.13
N ALA A 335 -26.37 14.72 2.22
CA ALA A 335 -26.64 15.23 3.56
C ALA A 335 -26.01 16.62 3.83
N ASN A 336 -25.35 17.22 2.83
CA ASN A 336 -24.56 18.44 2.95
C ASN A 336 -23.55 18.38 4.12
N GLY A 337 -23.02 17.17 4.40
CA GLY A 337 -22.13 16.88 5.52
C GLY A 337 -22.74 17.00 6.91
N THR A 338 -24.01 17.40 7.05
CA THR A 338 -24.66 17.57 8.36
C THR A 338 -25.32 16.28 8.82
N GLY A 339 -25.10 15.90 10.08
CA GLY A 339 -25.73 14.72 10.67
C GLY A 339 -25.27 13.37 10.08
N VAL A 340 -24.16 13.34 9.34
CA VAL A 340 -23.57 12.09 8.86
C VAL A 340 -22.78 11.43 9.97
N LYS A 341 -23.06 10.14 10.20
CA LYS A 341 -22.41 9.31 11.20
C LYS A 341 -21.72 8.12 10.56
N THR A 342 -20.54 7.77 11.06
CA THR A 342 -19.89 6.49 10.78
C THR A 342 -19.94 5.66 12.05
N HIS A 343 -20.50 4.46 11.93
CA HIS A 343 -20.50 3.47 13.00
C HIS A 343 -19.41 2.45 12.73
N LEU A 344 -18.57 2.22 13.73
CA LEU A 344 -17.44 1.29 13.70
C LEU A 344 -17.62 0.29 14.84
N ARG A 345 -17.65 -0.99 14.50
CA ARG A 345 -17.62 -2.07 15.48
C ARG A 345 -16.47 -3.02 15.16
N TRP A 346 -15.74 -3.44 16.17
CA TRP A 346 -14.68 -4.43 16.01
C TRP A 346 -14.53 -5.33 17.23
N ASP A 347 -14.01 -6.52 16.98
CA ASP A 347 -13.59 -7.51 17.94
C ASP A 347 -12.22 -8.05 17.53
N VAL A 348 -11.21 -7.85 18.37
CA VAL A 348 -9.85 -8.36 18.20
C VAL A 348 -9.61 -9.44 19.25
N GLN A 349 -9.11 -10.59 18.80
CA GLN A 349 -8.79 -11.71 19.67
C GLN A 349 -7.27 -11.84 19.84
N HIS A 350 -6.84 -12.00 21.09
CA HIS A 350 -5.44 -12.24 21.46
C HIS A 350 -5.13 -13.74 21.45
N TYR A 351 -4.02 -14.10 20.80
CA TYR A 351 -3.54 -15.47 20.69
C TYR A 351 -2.06 -15.57 21.09
N PRO A 352 -1.74 -15.75 22.38
CA PRO A 352 -0.35 -15.72 22.88
C PRO A 352 0.46 -16.98 22.56
N ASP A 353 -0.22 -18.10 22.29
CA ASP A 353 0.41 -19.43 22.20
C ASP A 353 0.48 -19.99 20.77
N LEU A 354 0.19 -19.16 19.77
CA LEU A 354 0.29 -19.56 18.37
C LEU A 354 1.73 -19.89 18.00
N LYS A 355 1.85 -20.81 17.07
CA LYS A 355 3.11 -21.31 16.53
C LYS A 355 2.96 -21.59 15.06
N GLU A 356 4.06 -21.45 14.36
CA GLU A 356 4.16 -21.65 12.93
C GLU A 356 5.39 -22.47 12.59
N ASP A 357 5.32 -23.20 11.48
CA ASP A 357 6.42 -24.03 11.02
C ASP A 357 7.15 -23.34 9.87
N ILE A 358 8.48 -23.24 9.97
CA ILE A 358 9.36 -22.97 8.83
C ILE A 358 9.69 -24.31 8.20
N VAL A 359 9.45 -24.44 6.89
CA VAL A 359 9.75 -25.69 6.15
C VAL A 359 10.96 -25.48 5.24
N ILE A 360 12.02 -26.24 5.47
CA ILE A 360 13.30 -26.10 4.77
C ILE A 360 13.56 -27.36 3.95
N GLY A 361 13.44 -27.25 2.62
CA GLY A 361 13.88 -28.27 1.68
C GLY A 361 15.37 -28.11 1.34
N LYS A 362 16.11 -29.21 1.26
CA LYS A 362 17.56 -29.19 0.96
C LYS A 362 17.97 -30.20 -0.09
N LEU A 363 18.58 -29.72 -1.18
CA LEU A 363 19.24 -30.56 -2.18
C LEU A 363 20.76 -30.35 -2.15
N PRO A 364 21.57 -31.36 -1.80
CA PRO A 364 23.02 -31.21 -1.74
C PRO A 364 23.63 -30.97 -3.13
N GLY A 365 24.66 -30.14 -3.18
CA GLY A 365 25.49 -29.94 -4.37
C GLY A 365 26.90 -30.53 -4.23
N MET A 366 27.75 -30.24 -5.20
CA MET A 366 29.14 -30.69 -5.27
C MET A 366 30.14 -29.74 -4.59
N THR A 367 29.74 -28.50 -4.33
CA THR A 367 30.55 -27.47 -3.66
C THR A 367 29.94 -27.10 -2.30
N ASP A 368 30.66 -26.31 -1.52
CA ASP A 368 30.17 -25.73 -0.28
C ASP A 368 29.42 -24.40 -0.45
N GLU A 369 29.26 -23.92 -1.70
CA GLU A 369 28.44 -22.77 -2.05
C GLU A 369 26.94 -23.13 -2.03
N ASN A 370 26.10 -22.16 -1.65
CA ASN A 370 24.66 -22.31 -1.52
C ASN A 370 23.89 -21.45 -2.54
N ILE A 371 22.68 -21.92 -2.87
CA ILE A 371 21.59 -21.12 -3.41
C ILE A 371 20.46 -21.21 -2.38
N VAL A 372 19.89 -20.07 -1.99
CA VAL A 372 18.75 -20.03 -1.07
C VAL A 372 17.59 -19.38 -1.83
N MET A 373 16.51 -20.13 -1.98
CA MET A 373 15.26 -19.65 -2.57
C MET A 373 14.19 -19.59 -1.48
N ILE A 374 13.53 -18.45 -1.35
CA ILE A 374 12.56 -18.19 -0.29
C ILE A 374 11.21 -17.85 -0.92
N ALA A 375 10.15 -18.40 -0.37
CA ALA A 375 8.78 -17.95 -0.60
C ALA A 375 8.05 -17.95 0.74
N HIS A 376 7.09 -17.04 0.91
CA HIS A 376 6.21 -17.10 2.06
C HIS A 376 4.90 -17.79 1.69
N VAL A 377 4.35 -18.57 2.61
CA VAL A 377 3.13 -19.34 2.34
C VAL A 377 1.88 -18.67 2.88
N ASP A 378 2.02 -17.74 3.82
CA ASP A 378 0.90 -16.96 4.30
C ASP A 378 0.36 -16.03 3.21
N GLY A 379 -0.90 -15.62 3.36
CA GLY A 379 -1.56 -14.74 2.40
C GLY A 379 -2.98 -14.43 2.82
N TYR A 380 -3.45 -13.23 2.45
CA TYR A 380 -4.84 -12.82 2.63
C TYR A 380 -5.68 -13.17 1.41
N PHE A 381 -6.97 -13.40 1.66
CA PHE A 381 -7.91 -13.82 0.63
C PHE A 381 -7.38 -15.07 -0.09
N ASP A 382 -7.52 -15.16 -1.41
CA ASP A 382 -6.98 -16.29 -2.17
C ASP A 382 -5.45 -16.34 -2.11
N GLY A 383 -4.77 -15.20 -1.94
CA GLY A 383 -3.31 -15.11 -1.87
C GLY A 383 -2.61 -15.73 -3.08
N ALA A 384 -3.25 -15.67 -4.26
CA ALA A 384 -2.78 -16.37 -5.45
C ALA A 384 -1.49 -15.77 -6.02
N ILE A 385 -1.37 -14.45 -5.98
CA ILE A 385 -0.18 -13.72 -6.44
C ILE A 385 0.82 -13.58 -5.29
N ASP A 386 0.34 -13.09 -4.14
CA ASP A 386 1.12 -12.81 -2.92
C ASP A 386 0.77 -13.85 -1.83
N ASP A 387 1.54 -14.91 -1.63
CA ASP A 387 2.67 -15.38 -2.46
C ASP A 387 2.49 -16.81 -2.97
N GLY A 388 1.26 -17.15 -3.40
CA GLY A 388 0.96 -18.43 -4.04
C GLY A 388 1.81 -18.67 -5.30
N ALA A 389 2.01 -17.62 -6.12
CA ALA A 389 2.79 -17.70 -7.34
C ALA A 389 4.30 -17.89 -7.08
N GLY A 390 4.88 -17.19 -6.11
CA GLY A 390 6.28 -17.40 -5.71
C GLY A 390 6.49 -18.77 -5.06
N THR A 391 5.55 -19.22 -4.23
CA THR A 391 5.55 -20.58 -3.67
C THR A 391 5.50 -21.64 -4.78
N ALA A 392 4.65 -21.46 -5.80
CA ALA A 392 4.60 -22.35 -6.95
C ALA A 392 5.92 -22.35 -7.73
N ALA A 393 6.54 -21.18 -7.96
CA ALA A 393 7.84 -21.07 -8.62
C ALA A 393 8.96 -21.77 -7.83
N LEU A 394 8.94 -21.66 -6.50
CA LEU A 394 9.84 -22.37 -5.60
C LEU A 394 9.69 -23.89 -5.74
N LEU A 395 8.46 -24.39 -5.73
CA LEU A 395 8.19 -25.82 -5.94
C LEU A 395 8.64 -26.29 -7.33
N GLY A 396 8.30 -25.55 -8.39
CA GLY A 396 8.73 -25.88 -9.76
C GLY A 396 10.25 -25.97 -9.92
N THR A 397 10.97 -25.05 -9.26
CA THR A 397 12.43 -25.07 -9.21
C THR A 397 12.94 -26.29 -8.44
N ALA A 398 12.33 -26.61 -7.30
CA ALA A 398 12.66 -27.78 -6.51
C ALA A 398 12.43 -29.09 -7.30
N GLU A 399 11.32 -29.21 -8.04
CA GLU A 399 11.00 -30.35 -8.90
C GLU A 399 12.05 -30.60 -9.97
N TYR A 400 12.46 -29.53 -10.62
CA TYR A 400 13.46 -29.60 -11.68
C TYR A 400 14.79 -30.14 -11.14
N PHE A 401 15.31 -29.53 -10.07
CA PHE A 401 16.62 -29.87 -9.54
C PHE A 401 16.65 -31.19 -8.76
N ALA A 402 15.52 -31.63 -8.18
CA ALA A 402 15.41 -32.93 -7.53
C ALA A 402 15.59 -34.10 -8.51
N LYS A 403 15.17 -33.93 -9.77
CA LYS A 403 15.35 -34.92 -10.85
C LYS A 403 16.81 -35.05 -11.32
N LEU A 404 17.65 -34.06 -11.01
CA LEU A 404 19.06 -34.09 -11.40
C LEU A 404 19.92 -34.86 -10.39
N PRO A 405 20.84 -35.72 -10.87
CA PRO A 405 21.80 -36.35 -9.99
C PRO A 405 22.70 -35.30 -9.31
N LYS A 406 23.22 -35.61 -8.12
CA LYS A 406 23.98 -34.66 -7.29
C LYS A 406 25.16 -34.05 -8.07
N GLU A 407 25.79 -34.83 -8.93
CA GLU A 407 26.95 -34.45 -9.75
C GLU A 407 26.63 -33.33 -10.75
N LYS A 408 25.34 -33.14 -11.07
CA LYS A 408 24.86 -32.04 -11.93
C LYS A 408 24.44 -30.79 -11.15
N ARG A 409 24.40 -30.87 -9.81
CA ARG A 409 24.15 -29.73 -8.92
C ARG A 409 25.46 -29.18 -8.40
N ARG A 410 25.92 -28.05 -8.95
CA ARG A 410 27.14 -27.39 -8.46
C ARG A 410 27.01 -26.96 -7.00
N ARG A 411 25.91 -26.29 -6.65
CA ARG A 411 25.67 -25.69 -5.32
C ARG A 411 24.61 -26.45 -4.54
N THR A 412 24.68 -26.38 -3.23
CA THR A 412 23.59 -26.86 -2.37
C THR A 412 22.42 -25.89 -2.50
N MET A 413 21.21 -26.39 -2.70
CA MET A 413 20.00 -25.58 -2.84
C MET A 413 19.14 -25.72 -1.60
N TYR A 414 18.75 -24.59 -1.03
CA TYR A 414 17.80 -24.47 0.05
C TYR A 414 16.52 -23.87 -0.51
N PHE A 415 15.39 -24.53 -0.26
CA PHE A 415 14.05 -24.06 -0.60
C PHE A 415 13.33 -23.82 0.72
N VAL A 416 13.05 -22.56 1.06
CA VAL A 416 12.51 -22.22 2.38
C VAL A 416 11.13 -21.61 2.25
N SER A 417 10.16 -22.30 2.85
CA SER A 417 8.80 -21.81 3.08
C SER A 417 8.78 -21.05 4.40
N LEU A 418 8.59 -19.74 4.34
CA LEU A 418 8.48 -18.89 5.51
C LEU A 418 7.01 -18.68 5.90
N PRO A 419 6.69 -18.67 7.20
CA PRO A 419 5.42 -18.18 7.69
C PRO A 419 5.47 -16.68 7.97
N ASP A 420 4.28 -16.09 8.11
CA ASP A 420 4.06 -14.78 8.74
C ASP A 420 4.80 -13.61 8.07
N HIS A 421 4.94 -13.60 6.75
CA HIS A 421 5.52 -12.44 6.05
C HIS A 421 4.68 -11.18 6.25
N HIS A 422 3.35 -11.30 6.32
CA HIS A 422 2.48 -10.13 6.45
C HIS A 422 2.31 -9.63 7.90
N GLY A 423 2.30 -10.52 8.91
CA GLY A 423 1.92 -10.20 10.29
C GLY A 423 3.07 -9.89 11.25
N GLY A 424 4.32 -9.84 10.76
CA GLY A 424 5.48 -9.50 11.58
C GLY A 424 6.83 -9.99 11.05
N ASP A 425 6.84 -10.76 9.96
CA ASP A 425 8.01 -11.40 9.35
C ASP A 425 8.83 -12.22 10.35
N ARG A 426 8.14 -13.01 11.19
CA ARG A 426 8.80 -13.85 12.20
C ARG A 426 9.65 -14.95 11.57
N GLY A 427 9.20 -15.50 10.44
CA GLY A 427 9.97 -16.46 9.64
C GLY A 427 11.28 -15.85 9.13
N GLY A 428 11.21 -14.67 8.52
CA GLY A 428 12.39 -13.94 8.03
C GLY A 428 13.33 -13.54 9.17
N THR A 429 12.79 -13.10 10.31
CA THR A 429 13.56 -12.78 11.52
C THR A 429 14.32 -14.00 12.04
N TRP A 430 13.65 -15.14 12.22
CA TRP A 430 14.31 -16.38 12.64
C TRP A 430 15.41 -16.78 11.66
N MET A 431 15.15 -16.69 10.35
CA MET A 431 16.15 -17.00 9.34
C MET A 431 17.36 -16.07 9.44
N HIS A 432 17.16 -14.75 9.59
CA HIS A 432 18.25 -13.80 9.78
C HIS A 432 19.19 -14.20 10.92
N GLU A 433 18.62 -14.63 12.05
CA GLU A 433 19.36 -15.03 13.25
C GLU A 433 20.08 -16.37 13.11
N ASN A 434 19.50 -17.33 12.37
CA ASN A 434 19.94 -18.72 12.38
C ASN A 434 20.63 -19.19 11.09
N PHE A 435 20.46 -18.48 9.97
CA PHE A 435 21.03 -18.87 8.67
C PHE A 435 22.37 -18.21 8.35
N SER A 436 22.98 -17.47 9.28
CA SER A 436 24.24 -16.74 9.06
C SER A 436 25.34 -17.60 8.41
N ALA A 437 25.53 -18.84 8.86
CA ALA A 437 26.51 -19.77 8.29
C ALA A 437 26.15 -20.26 6.87
N VAL A 438 24.86 -20.39 6.55
CA VAL A 438 24.38 -20.72 5.20
C VAL A 438 24.61 -19.51 4.30
N PHE A 439 24.19 -18.32 4.73
CA PHE A 439 24.33 -17.07 3.98
C PHE A 439 25.77 -16.69 3.70
N ALA A 440 26.69 -16.95 4.61
CA ALA A 440 28.12 -16.69 4.40
C ALA A 440 28.70 -17.43 3.17
N LYS A 441 28.05 -18.49 2.71
CA LYS A 441 28.43 -19.25 1.51
C LYS A 441 27.38 -19.19 0.39
N THR A 442 26.37 -18.34 0.53
CA THR A 442 25.30 -18.21 -0.47
C THR A 442 25.77 -17.38 -1.65
N ALA A 443 25.81 -18.00 -2.82
CA ALA A 443 26.13 -17.32 -4.08
C ALA A 443 24.92 -16.62 -4.70
N VAL A 444 23.70 -17.11 -4.40
CA VAL A 444 22.43 -16.55 -4.87
C VAL A 444 21.40 -16.66 -3.76
N LEU A 445 20.81 -15.53 -3.40
CA LEU A 445 19.58 -15.43 -2.60
C LEU A 445 18.47 -14.99 -3.56
N ALA A 446 17.41 -15.79 -3.66
CA ALA A 446 16.32 -15.62 -4.60
C ALA A 446 14.97 -15.60 -3.89
#